data_AF-A0A914NS67-F1
#
_entry.id   AF-A0A914NS67-F1
#
_cell.length_a   1.000
_cell.length_b   1.000
_cell.length_c   1.000
_cell.angle_alpha   90.00
_cell.angle_beta   90.00
_cell.angle_gamma   90.00
#
_symmetry.space_group_name_H-M   'P 1'
#
loop_
_entity.id
_entity.type
_entity.pdbx_description
1 polymer ?
#
loop_
_entity_poly.entity_id
_entity_poly.type
_entity_poly.pdbx_seq_one_letter_code
_entity_poly.pdbx_strand_id
1 'polypeptide(L)'
;MFSIWKLMAKINCYKIMFVIGVIDMAAILCAGFFTGYLGYFGYVFCSSPKLIYFFGTYGFFCWSDESIMEVILAINRCIELLSSELARKFFGDLWTSARRLC
;
A
#
# COMPACT_ATOMS: atom_id res chain seq x y z
N MET A 1 -2.69 13.72 -21.84
CA MET A 1 -2.40 12.40 -21.22
C MET A 1 -0.92 12.19 -21.01
N PHE A 2 -0.14 12.43 -22.06
CA PHE A 2 1.33 12.38 -22.19
C PHE A 2 2.17 13.44 -21.42
N SER A 3 1.68 14.01 -20.31
CA SER A 3 2.55 14.61 -19.25
C SER A 3 3.14 13.52 -18.33
N ILE A 4 3.03 12.28 -18.81
CA ILE A 4 3.68 11.05 -18.39
C ILE A 4 5.08 11.42 -17.94
N TRP A 5 5.43 11.10 -16.69
CA TRP A 5 6.82 11.28 -16.26
C TRP A 5 7.29 12.75 -16.34
N LYS A 6 6.58 13.73 -15.78
CA LYS A 6 7.29 14.86 -15.15
C LYS A 6 7.72 14.45 -13.73
N LEU A 7 8.79 13.73 -13.43
CA LEU A 7 9.71 12.81 -14.13
C LEU A 7 10.39 12.07 -12.95
N MET A 8 9.63 11.26 -12.21
CA MET A 8 9.90 10.88 -10.80
C MET A 8 9.61 12.00 -9.77
N ALA A 9 8.42 12.62 -9.73
CA ALA A 9 8.13 13.79 -8.86
C ALA A 9 8.39 13.57 -7.33
N LYS A 10 9.67 13.60 -6.93
CA LYS A 10 10.30 13.03 -5.72
C LYS A 10 10.29 11.50 -5.73
N ILE A 11 11.49 10.88 -5.80
CA ILE A 11 11.75 9.43 -5.71
C ILE A 11 10.92 8.72 -4.60
N ASN A 12 10.52 9.45 -3.56
CA ASN A 12 9.70 8.96 -2.46
C ASN A 12 8.22 8.71 -2.81
N CYS A 13 7.58 9.55 -3.65
CA CYS A 13 6.14 9.43 -3.93
C CYS A 13 5.85 8.24 -4.88
N TYR A 14 6.75 8.01 -5.84
CA TYR A 14 6.67 6.86 -6.74
C TYR A 14 6.86 5.53 -6.00
N LYS A 15 7.73 5.50 -4.98
CA LYS A 15 7.88 4.33 -4.10
C LYS A 15 6.59 3.97 -3.37
N ILE A 16 5.88 4.97 -2.83
CA ILE A 16 4.60 4.74 -2.13
C ILE A 16 3.55 4.19 -3.09
N MET A 17 3.40 4.79 -4.28
CA MET A 17 2.45 4.31 -5.30
C MET A 17 2.76 2.89 -5.78
N PHE A 18 4.04 2.55 -5.92
CA PHE A 18 4.45 1.20 -6.30
C PHE A 18 4.11 0.18 -5.21
N VAL A 19 4.33 0.52 -3.93
CA VAL A 19 3.97 -0.33 -2.79
C VAL A 19 2.45 -0.55 -2.73
N ILE A 20 1.65 0.51 -2.89
CA ILE A 20 0.18 0.41 -2.96
C ILE A 20 -0.23 -0.54 -4.07
N GLY A 21 0.32 -0.39 -5.28
CA GLY A 21 -0.01 -1.26 -6.40
C GLY A 21 0.35 -2.73 -6.17
N VAL A 22 1.46 -3.02 -5.49
CA VAL A 22 1.81 -4.42 -5.13
C VAL A 22 0.84 -4.99 -4.10
N ILE A 23 0.45 -4.19 -3.10
CA ILE A 23 -0.53 -4.60 -2.08
C ILE A 23 -1.90 -4.86 -2.71
N ASP A 24 -2.34 -4.01 -3.63
CA ASP A 24 -3.62 -4.16 -4.34
C ASP A 24 -3.65 -5.44 -5.19
N MET A 25 -2.58 -5.74 -5.93
CA MET A 25 -2.47 -7.02 -6.65
C MET A 25 -2.53 -8.22 -5.69
N ALA A 26 -1.92 -8.13 -4.51
CA ALA A 26 -1.99 -9.16 -3.49
C ALA A 26 -3.40 -9.30 -2.86
N ALA A 27 -4.10 -8.19 -2.68
CA ALA A 27 -5.47 -8.15 -2.18
C ALA A 27 -6.43 -8.81 -3.19
N ILE A 28 -6.31 -8.51 -4.48
CA ILE A 28 -7.12 -9.13 -5.55
C ILE A 28 -6.88 -10.63 -5.63
N LEU A 29 -5.64 -11.10 -5.45
CA LEU A 29 -5.35 -12.53 -5.40
C LEU A 29 -6.11 -13.21 -4.25
N CYS A 30 -6.20 -12.60 -3.07
CA CYS A 30 -6.99 -13.14 -1.96
C CYS A 30 -8.50 -13.00 -2.17
N ALA A 31 -8.98 -11.83 -2.54
CA ALA A 31 -10.40 -11.58 -2.71
C ALA A 31 -11.00 -12.34 -3.89
N GLY A 32 -10.26 -12.49 -4.99
CA GLY A 32 -10.72 -13.16 -6.21
C GLY A 32 -10.38 -14.64 -6.25
N PHE A 33 -9.08 -14.97 -6.21
CA PHE A 33 -8.63 -16.34 -6.45
C PHE A 33 -8.97 -17.27 -5.29
N PHE A 34 -8.65 -16.85 -4.06
CA PHE A 34 -8.92 -17.68 -2.88
C PHE A 34 -10.41 -17.75 -2.56
N THR A 35 -11.14 -16.63 -2.52
CA THR A 35 -12.60 -16.66 -2.33
C THR A 35 -13.30 -17.49 -3.41
N GLY A 36 -12.88 -17.36 -4.67
CA GLY A 36 -13.41 -18.15 -5.78
C GLY A 36 -13.12 -19.64 -5.62
N TYR A 37 -11.91 -20.01 -5.20
CA TYR A 37 -11.53 -21.40 -4.93
C TYR A 37 -12.36 -22.00 -3.78
N LEU A 38 -12.46 -21.29 -2.65
CA LEU A 38 -13.25 -21.74 -1.51
C LEU A 38 -14.74 -21.86 -1.87
N GLY A 39 -15.27 -20.91 -2.66
CA GLY A 39 -16.65 -20.94 -3.15
C GLY A 39 -16.92 -22.10 -4.10
N TYR A 40 -16.00 -22.42 -5.01
CA TYR A 40 -16.14 -23.55 -5.93
C TYR A 40 -16.22 -24.90 -5.19
N PHE A 41 -15.38 -25.08 -4.17
CA PHE A 41 -15.37 -26.29 -3.36
C PHE A 41 -16.39 -26.27 -2.19
N GLY A 42 -17.12 -25.16 -1.99
CA GLY A 42 -18.10 -25.03 -0.90
C GLY A 42 -17.48 -25.08 0.49
N TYR A 43 -16.22 -24.69 0.66
CA TYR A 43 -15.56 -24.69 1.97
C TYR A 43 -16.17 -23.63 2.89
N VAL A 44 -16.84 -24.10 3.93
CA VAL A 44 -17.38 -23.27 5.03
C VAL A 44 -16.45 -23.28 6.24
N PHE A 45 -16.62 -22.30 7.14
CA PHE A 45 -15.82 -22.17 8.37
C PHE A 45 -15.72 -23.46 9.19
N CYS A 46 -16.76 -24.30 9.14
CA CYS A 46 -16.81 -25.58 9.84
C CYS A 46 -15.95 -26.70 9.24
N SER A 47 -15.61 -26.66 7.94
CA SER A 47 -14.77 -27.69 7.31
C SER A 47 -13.27 -27.44 7.50
N SER A 48 -12.85 -26.18 7.34
CA SER A 48 -11.43 -25.82 7.33
C SER A 48 -11.19 -24.45 8.01
N PRO A 49 -11.37 -24.36 9.34
CA PRO A 49 -11.32 -23.08 10.06
C PRO A 49 -9.96 -22.38 9.94
N LYS A 50 -8.86 -23.16 9.90
CA LYS A 50 -7.50 -22.62 9.78
C LYS A 50 -7.25 -21.90 8.45
N LEU A 51 -7.77 -22.45 7.35
CA LEU A 51 -7.58 -21.87 6.02
C LEU A 51 -8.38 -20.57 5.89
N ILE A 52 -9.65 -20.58 6.27
CA ILE A 52 -10.52 -19.40 6.17
C ILE A 52 -10.03 -18.29 7.09
N TYR A 53 -9.58 -18.63 8.31
CA TYR A 53 -9.00 -17.65 9.22
C TYR A 53 -7.74 -16.99 8.62
N PHE A 54 -6.83 -17.78 8.03
CA PHE A 54 -5.60 -17.26 7.43
C PHE A 54 -5.86 -16.33 6.23
N PHE A 55 -6.75 -16.72 5.31
CA PHE A 55 -7.09 -15.86 4.16
C PHE A 55 -7.90 -14.62 4.57
N GLY A 56 -8.77 -14.75 5.57
CA GLY A 56 -9.52 -13.63 6.12
C GLY A 56 -8.62 -12.59 6.79
N THR A 57 -7.67 -13.02 7.62
CA THR A 57 -6.71 -12.11 8.26
C THR A 57 -5.76 -11.48 7.24
N TYR A 58 -5.31 -12.24 6.24
CA TYR A 58 -4.47 -11.72 5.16
C TYR A 58 -5.21 -10.65 4.32
N GLY A 59 -6.46 -10.91 3.94
CA GLY A 59 -7.28 -9.93 3.22
C GLY A 59 -7.47 -8.64 4.02
N PHE A 60 -7.78 -8.76 5.32
CA PHE A 60 -7.94 -7.60 6.20
C PHE A 60 -6.63 -6.81 6.40
N PHE A 61 -5.50 -7.52 6.47
CA PHE A 61 -4.17 -6.90 6.54
C PHE A 61 -3.86 -6.08 5.30
N CYS A 62 -4.04 -6.65 4.09
CA CYS A 62 -3.83 -5.92 2.84
C CYS A 62 -4.72 -4.67 2.73
N TRP A 63 -5.98 -4.77 3.14
CA TRP A 63 -6.92 -3.64 3.07
C TRP A 63 -6.55 -2.50 4.05
N SER A 64 -6.08 -2.88 5.24
CA SER A 64 -5.62 -1.92 6.24
C SER A 64 -4.33 -1.21 5.77
N ASP A 65 -3.39 -1.95 5.20
CA ASP A 65 -2.13 -1.41 4.69
C ASP A 65 -2.35 -0.45 3.51
N GLU A 66 -3.26 -0.79 2.59
CA GLU A 66 -3.64 0.09 1.49
C GLU A 66 -4.16 1.44 2.00
N SER A 67 -5.10 1.40 2.94
CA SER A 67 -5.70 2.60 3.55
C SER A 67 -4.64 3.49 4.22
N ILE A 68 -3.67 2.90 4.93
CA ILE A 68 -2.58 3.63 5.58
C ILE A 68 -1.70 4.32 4.53
N MET A 69 -1.37 3.62 3.44
CA MET A 69 -0.49 4.16 2.39
C MET A 69 -1.17 5.27 1.58
N GLU A 70 -2.49 5.21 1.38
CA GLU A 70 -3.26 6.30 0.78
C GLU A 70 -3.26 7.56 1.66
N VAL A 71 -3.39 7.41 2.98
CA VAL A 71 -3.29 8.53 3.93
C VAL A 71 -1.90 9.17 3.89
N ILE A 72 -0.84 8.35 3.90
CA ILE A 72 0.55 8.83 3.79
C ILE A 72 0.76 9.59 2.48
N LEU A 73 0.19 9.10 1.38
CA LEU A 73 0.23 9.76 0.09
C LEU A 73 -0.53 11.10 0.09
N ALA A 74 -1.71 11.15 0.71
CA ALA A 74 -2.51 12.37 0.83
C ALA A 74 -1.75 13.45 1.62
N ILE A 75 -1.11 13.07 2.73
CA ILE A 75 -0.24 13.96 3.51
C ILE A 75 0.91 14.47 2.65
N ASN A 76 1.56 13.59 1.88
CA ASN A 76 2.65 13.97 0.98
C ASN A 76 2.20 15.01 -0.08
N ARG A 77 0.95 14.92 -0.56
CA ARG A 77 0.35 15.92 -1.47
C ARG A 77 0.03 17.24 -0.78
N CYS A 78 -0.52 17.20 0.43
CA CYS A 78 -0.79 18.41 1.22
C CYS A 78 0.50 19.19 1.53
N ILE A 79 1.58 18.50 1.92
CA ILE A 79 2.88 19.15 2.21
C ILE A 79 3.46 19.80 0.96
N GLU A 80 3.30 19.18 -0.20
CA GLU A 80 3.75 19.72 -1.48
C GLU A 80 2.96 20.97 -1.92
N LEU A 81 1.68 21.06 -1.56
CA LEU A 81 0.80 22.21 -1.81
C LEU A 81 1.09 23.39 -0.87
N LEU A 82 1.45 23.14 0.41
CA LEU A 82 1.60 24.20 1.40
C LEU A 82 2.87 25.05 1.24
N SER A 83 4.01 24.49 0.82
CA SER A 83 5.22 25.27 0.49
C SER A 83 6.36 24.37 -0.02
N SER A 84 7.02 24.78 -1.10
CA SER A 84 8.27 24.18 -1.60
C SER A 84 9.43 24.27 -0.61
N GLU A 85 9.33 25.08 0.46
CA GLU A 85 10.33 25.21 1.52
C GLU A 85 10.12 24.24 2.70
N LEU A 86 8.86 23.95 3.07
CA LEU A 86 8.55 23.03 4.18
C LEU A 86 8.88 21.58 3.82
N ALA A 87 8.65 21.20 2.56
CA ALA A 87 9.07 19.90 2.04
C ALA A 87 10.59 19.67 2.19
N ARG A 88 11.41 20.73 2.08
CA ARG A 88 12.88 20.64 2.20
C ARG A 88 13.34 20.39 3.65
N LYS A 89 12.67 21.00 4.63
CA LYS A 89 12.95 20.76 6.06
C LYS A 89 12.46 19.38 6.51
N PHE A 90 11.25 18.99 6.14
CA PHE A 90 10.66 17.72 6.62
C PHE A 90 11.26 16.47 5.94
N PHE A 91 11.54 16.51 4.63
CA PHE A 91 12.19 15.39 3.93
C PHE A 91 13.73 15.40 4.05
N GLY A 92 14.36 16.53 4.40
CA GLY A 92 15.80 16.60 4.65
C GLY A 92 16.23 15.92 5.95
N ASP A 93 15.44 16.05 7.02
CA ASP A 93 15.81 15.57 8.35
C ASP A 93 15.35 14.13 8.64
N LEU A 94 14.31 13.61 7.98
CA LEU A 94 13.85 12.23 8.21
C LEU A 94 14.69 11.17 7.48
N TRP A 95 15.29 11.50 6.32
CA TRP A 95 16.06 10.53 5.52
C TRP A 95 17.48 10.29 6.06
N THR A 96 18.07 11.27 6.77
CA THR A 96 19.37 11.14 7.45
C THR A 96 19.31 10.22 8.67
N SER A 97 18.14 10.02 9.27
CA SER A 97 17.95 9.03 10.34
C SER A 97 17.69 7.62 9.81
N ALA A 98 17.01 7.46 8.66
CA ALA A 98 16.82 6.14 8.03
C ALA A 98 18.10 5.60 7.35
N ARG A 99 19.06 6.47 6.98
CA ARG A 99 20.38 6.08 6.47
C ARG A 99 21.37 5.70 7.59
N ARG A 100 21.03 5.87 8.87
CA ARG A 100 21.89 5.48 10.00
C ARG A 100 21.67 4.05 10.51
N LEU A 101 20.73 3.32 9.89
CA LEU A 101 20.46 1.90 10.16
C LEU A 101 20.90 0.99 8.98
N CYS A 102 21.72 1.52 8.08
CA CYS A 102 22.48 0.75 7.08
C CYS A 102 23.94 1.22 7.12
#